data_AF-A0A453I8E5-F1
#
_entry.id   AF-A0A453I8E5-F1
#
_cell.length_a   1.000
_cell.length_b   1.000
_cell.length_c   1.000
_cell.angle_alpha   90.00
_cell.angle_beta   90.00
_cell.angle_gamma   90.00
#
_symmetry.space_group_name_H-M   'P 1'
#
loop_
_entity.id
_entity.type
_entity.pdbx_description
1 polymer ?
#
loop_
_entity_poly.entity_id
_entity_poly.type
_entity_poly.pdbx_seq_one_letter_code
_entity_poly.pdbx_strand_id
1 'polypeptide(L)' 'VKFLRANKEVFAWEPKQLVGVPRGVIEHHLRVCPNVRPLKQKARRQSTEK' A
#
# COMPACT_ATOMS: atom_id res chain seq x y z
N VAL A 1 11.97 27.18 -7.51
CA VAL A 1 12.59 25.86 -7.21
C VAL A 1 13.56 25.88 -6.01
N LYS A 2 14.30 26.97 -5.73
CA LYS A 2 15.24 27.04 -4.58
C LYS A 2 14.58 26.72 -3.23
N PHE A 3 13.43 27.31 -2.93
CA PHE A 3 12.67 27.05 -1.69
C PHE A 3 12.32 25.56 -1.52
N LEU A 4 11.77 24.93 -2.56
CA LEU A 4 11.40 23.51 -2.51
C LEU A 4 12.61 22.59 -2.32
N ARG A 5 13.74 22.90 -2.96
CA ARG A 5 14.97 22.11 -2.78
C ARG A 5 15.60 22.29 -1.40
N ALA A 6 15.46 23.48 -0.81
CA ALA A 6 15.99 23.79 0.52
C ALA A 6 15.18 23.17 1.66
N ASN A 7 13.96 22.67 1.39
CA ASN A 7 13.06 22.08 2.38
C ASN A 7 12.61 20.68 1.93
N LYS A 8 13.47 19.94 1.23
CA LYS A 8 13.12 18.65 0.63
C LYS A 8 12.68 17.65 1.70
N GLU A 9 13.31 17.67 2.86
CA GLU A 9 13.00 16.85 4.03
C GLU A 9 11.62 17.13 4.65
N VAL A 10 11.05 18.31 4.40
CA VAL A 10 9.68 18.67 4.84
C VAL A 10 8.66 18.22 3.80
N PHE A 11 8.97 18.41 2.52
CA PHE A 11 8.01 18.22 1.41
C PHE A 11 8.11 16.86 0.70
N ALA A 12 9.14 16.08 0.97
CA ALA A 12 9.36 14.78 0.35
C ALA A 12 9.71 13.71 1.38
N TRP A 13 9.21 12.52 1.13
CA TRP A 13 9.55 11.34 1.91
C TRP A 13 10.91 10.81 1.44
N GLU A 14 11.81 10.61 2.37
CA GLU A 14 13.03 9.84 2.17
C GLU A 14 12.73 8.34 2.24
N PRO A 15 13.45 7.49 1.50
CA PRO A 15 13.27 6.04 1.57
C PRO A 15 13.36 5.46 2.99
N LYS A 16 14.13 6.12 3.87
CA LYS A 16 14.29 5.75 5.29
C LYS A 16 13.02 6.03 6.12
N GLN A 17 12.18 6.97 5.70
CA GLN A 17 10.89 7.26 6.35
C GLN A 17 9.80 6.26 5.92
N LEU A 18 10.04 5.52 4.83
CA LEU A 18 9.18 4.44 4.35
C LEU A 18 9.55 3.10 5.00
N VAL A 19 9.76 3.10 6.32
CA VAL A 19 10.09 1.89 7.11
C VAL A 19 8.95 0.84 7.15
N GLY A 20 7.86 1.10 6.43
CA GLY A 20 6.65 0.30 6.50
C GLY A 20 6.05 0.36 7.89
N VAL A 21 4.97 -0.38 8.08
CA VAL A 21 4.37 -0.55 9.41
C VAL A 21 4.81 -1.92 9.95
N PRO A 22 5.19 -2.04 11.23
CA PRO A 22 5.62 -3.32 11.80
C PRO A 22 4.62 -4.43 11.55
N ARG A 23 5.11 -5.65 11.26
CA ARG A 23 4.27 -6.81 10.96
C ARG A 23 3.21 -7.08 12.03
N GLY A 24 3.57 -7.02 13.31
CA GLY A 24 2.61 -7.21 14.41
C GLY A 24 1.49 -6.17 14.48
N VAL A 25 1.60 -5.05 13.76
CA VAL A 25 0.57 -4.00 13.66
C VAL A 25 -0.29 -4.18 12.41
N ILE A 26 0.27 -4.62 11.27
CA ILE A 26 -0.48 -4.78 10.00
C ILE A 26 -1.04 -6.18 9.77
N GLU A 27 -0.45 -7.20 10.40
CA GLU A 27 -0.88 -8.57 10.23
C GLU A 27 -2.07 -8.85 11.13
N HIS A 28 -3.20 -9.16 10.49
CA HIS A 28 -4.41 -9.60 11.16
C HIS A 28 -4.85 -10.95 10.61
N HIS A 29 -5.10 -11.90 11.50
CA HIS A 29 -5.64 -13.19 11.09
C HIS A 29 -7.11 -13.02 10.65
N LEU A 30 -7.39 -13.28 9.38
CA LEU A 30 -8.76 -13.29 8.88
C LEU A 30 -9.55 -14.44 9.50
N ARG A 31 -10.73 -14.16 10.05
CA ARG A 31 -11.63 -15.20 10.56
C ARG A 31 -12.39 -15.84 9.40
N VAL A 32 -11.69 -16.64 8.60
CA VAL A 32 -12.25 -17.42 7.48
C VAL A 32 -12.34 -18.90 7.85
N CYS A 33 -13.35 -19.61 7.32
CA CYS A 33 -13.46 -21.05 7.49
C CYS A 33 -12.34 -21.76 6.71
N PRO A 34 -11.44 -22.54 7.35
CA PRO A 34 -10.26 -23.11 6.70
C PRO A 34 -10.61 -24.17 5.65
N ASN A 35 -11.80 -24.77 5.75
CA ASN A 35 -12.24 -25.86 4.89
C ASN A 35 -12.99 -25.36 3.64
N VAL A 36 -13.15 -24.05 3.46
CA VAL A 36 -13.82 -23.50 2.28
C VAL A 36 -12.87 -23.51 1.10
N ARG A 37 -13.35 -24.00 -0.05
CA ARG A 37 -12.59 -23.96 -1.30
C ARG A 37 -12.39 -22.50 -1.74
N PRO A 38 -11.14 -22.04 -2.00
CA PRO A 38 -10.90 -20.70 -2.52
C PRO A 38 -11.63 -20.45 -3.85
N LEU A 39 -12.23 -19.27 -3.98
CA LEU A 39 -12.93 -18.86 -5.19
C LEU A 39 -12.13 -17.80 -5.95
N LYS A 40 -11.86 -18.06 -7.24
CA LYS A 40 -11.21 -17.08 -8.13
C LYS A 40 -12.25 -16.14 -8.72
N GLN A 41 -12.17 -14.84 -8.38
CA GLN A 41 -13.00 -13.82 -9.01
C GLN A 41 -12.49 -13.47 -10.41
N LYS A 42 -13.40 -13.30 -11.38
CA LYS A 42 -13.05 -12.88 -12.75
C LYS A 42 -12.59 -11.42 -12.74
N ALA A 43 -11.44 -11.15 -13.35
CA ALA A 43 -10.95 -9.79 -13.54
C ALA A 43 -11.95 -8.98 -14.39
N ARG A 44 -12.23 -7.75 -13.95
CA ARG A 44 -13.03 -6.78 -14.72
C ARG A 44 -12.10 -6.02 -15.66
N ARG A 45 -12.56 -5.74 -16.89
CA ARG A 45 -11.83 -4.84 -17.80
C ARG A 45 -11.89 -3.42 -17.24
N GLN A 46 -10.73 -2.77 -17.16
CA GLN A 46 -10.67 -1.34 -16.87
C GLN A 46 -11.07 -0.56 -18.13
N SER A 47 -11.70 0.60 -17.96
CA SER A 47 -11.90 1.56 -19.05
C SER A 47 -10.55 2.15 -19.46
N THR A 48 -10.46 2.65 -20.70
CA THR A 48 -9.42 3.61 -21.05
C THR A 48 -9.57 4.87 -20.19
N GLU A 49 -8.45 5.45 -19.78
CA GLU A 49 -8.38 6.77 -19.16
C GLU A 49 -8.86 7.84 -20.18
N LYS A 50 -9.41 8.96 -19.70
CA LYS A 50 -9.78 10.10 -20.54
C LYS A 50 -8.71 11.18 -20.47
#